data_AF-A0A662F4B3-F1
#
_entry.id   AF-A0A662F4B3-F1
#
_cell.length_a   1.000
_cell.length_b   1.000
_cell.length_c   1.000
_cell.angle_alpha   90.00
_cell.angle_beta   90.00
_cell.angle_gamma   90.00
#
_symmetry.space_group_name_H-M   'P 1'
#
loop_
_entity.id
_entity.type
_entity.pdbx_description
1 polymer ?
#
loop_
_entity_poly.entity_id
_entity_poly.type
_entity_poly.pdbx_seq_one_letter_code
_entity_poly.pdbx_strand_id
1 'polypeptide(L)'
;MLSSKIKAVFGDLAVDKRIASKSEFTMLPRYVIENLASRFVEKFGDDYAAKLQEFISKYYYEAREREKILSDLMKFDKITIIDEVRVETDIYKETYRAHLENLTLRDCMIDLEIIEEHENLLITGMWGLVTLKYAIDIVPKDRDGNPLMTPVLIADFQPFQCSFTDVGLFREARDEFTFDEWLDVLISTLGLNPKVYDRRQKLVLLTRLIPLVERNSNLIEFGPRATGKTYLYRNSTYYTRIFAGGNISPAVLFYNIARRTLGEIGVKDAVIFDEISKIKFSNPHEMVGKLKDYMESGQYERGPK
;
A
#
# COMPACT_ATOMS: atom_id res chain seq x y z
N MET A 1 29.46 -9.19 -10.89
CA MET A 1 28.94 -8.21 -9.89
C MET A 1 27.67 -8.79 -9.29
N LEU A 2 27.38 -8.54 -8.00
CA LEU A 2 26.19 -9.07 -7.31
C LEU A 2 24.88 -8.77 -8.07
N SER A 3 24.75 -7.57 -8.64
CA SER A 3 23.59 -7.19 -9.46
C SER A 3 23.34 -8.09 -10.67
N SER A 4 24.40 -8.51 -11.36
CA SER A 4 24.30 -9.44 -12.49
C SER A 4 23.83 -10.82 -12.04
N LYS A 5 24.30 -11.28 -10.86
CA LYS A 5 23.88 -12.56 -10.26
C LYS A 5 22.42 -12.51 -9.82
N ILE A 6 22.00 -11.43 -9.17
CA ILE A 6 20.58 -11.20 -8.81
C ILE A 6 19.71 -11.26 -10.06
N LYS A 7 20.07 -10.54 -11.13
CA LYS A 7 19.29 -10.55 -12.38
C LYS A 7 19.24 -11.93 -13.03
N ALA A 8 20.33 -12.70 -12.97
CA ALA A 8 20.38 -14.05 -13.51
C ALA A 8 19.50 -15.05 -12.73
N VAL A 9 19.46 -14.93 -11.40
CA VAL A 9 18.70 -15.85 -10.52
C VAL A 9 17.22 -15.48 -10.46
N PHE A 10 16.91 -14.19 -10.35
CA PHE A 10 15.54 -13.70 -10.10
C PHE A 10 14.80 -13.22 -11.36
N GLY A 11 15.48 -13.06 -12.49
CA GLY A 11 14.87 -12.62 -13.75
C GLY A 11 14.08 -11.31 -13.56
N ASP A 12 12.79 -11.38 -13.88
CA ASP A 12 11.86 -10.24 -13.89
C ASP A 12 11.49 -9.72 -12.49
N LEU A 13 11.77 -10.51 -11.44
CA LEU A 13 11.65 -10.07 -10.05
C LEU A 13 12.77 -9.08 -9.65
N ALA A 14 13.86 -9.01 -10.43
CA ALA A 14 14.96 -8.08 -10.18
C ALA A 14 14.73 -6.73 -10.87
N VAL A 15 14.54 -5.68 -10.07
CA VAL A 15 14.27 -4.31 -10.57
C VAL A 15 15.39 -3.34 -10.21
N ASP A 16 15.71 -2.42 -11.12
CA ASP A 16 16.57 -1.30 -10.83
C ASP A 16 15.87 -0.24 -9.95
N LYS A 17 16.07 -0.32 -8.65
CA LYS A 17 15.46 0.57 -7.65
C LYS A 17 15.85 2.05 -7.78
N ARG A 18 16.86 2.40 -8.58
CA ARG A 18 17.27 3.79 -8.80
C ARG A 18 16.17 4.59 -9.50
N ILE A 19 15.35 3.94 -10.33
CA ILE A 19 14.25 4.60 -11.03
C ILE A 19 13.23 5.18 -10.05
N ALA A 20 12.88 4.44 -9.01
CA ALA A 20 11.89 4.86 -8.02
C ALA A 20 12.38 5.99 -7.09
N SER A 21 13.66 6.35 -7.15
CA SER A 21 14.23 7.48 -6.41
C SER A 21 14.26 8.77 -7.22
N LYS A 22 13.86 8.77 -8.49
CA LYS A 22 13.78 9.99 -9.29
C LYS A 22 12.59 10.86 -8.86
N SER A 23 12.78 12.18 -8.89
CA SER A 23 11.79 13.16 -8.44
C SER A 23 10.47 13.07 -9.21
N GLU A 24 10.52 12.67 -10.49
CA GLU A 24 9.33 12.57 -11.35
C GLU A 24 8.31 11.51 -10.88
N PHE A 25 8.72 10.59 -10.01
CA PHE A 25 7.89 9.46 -9.57
C PHE A 25 7.48 9.52 -8.10
N THR A 26 7.76 10.64 -7.42
CA THR A 26 7.52 10.80 -5.98
C THR A 26 6.05 10.86 -5.57
N MET A 27 5.14 11.01 -6.55
CA MET A 27 3.69 11.08 -6.34
C MET A 27 3.07 9.72 -6.03
N LEU A 28 3.70 8.62 -6.46
CA LEU A 28 3.22 7.26 -6.24
C LEU A 28 4.06 6.56 -5.18
N PRO A 29 3.48 5.57 -4.46
CA PRO A 29 4.26 4.73 -3.57
C PRO A 29 5.42 4.03 -4.31
N ARG A 30 6.56 3.89 -3.64
CA ARG A 30 7.78 3.32 -4.27
C ARG A 30 7.55 1.94 -4.86
N TYR A 31 6.83 1.06 -4.16
CA TYR A 31 6.56 -0.30 -4.63
C TYR A 31 5.74 -0.31 -5.94
N VAL A 32 4.84 0.67 -6.13
CA VAL A 32 4.07 0.83 -7.38
C VAL A 32 5.01 1.16 -8.53
N ILE A 33 5.94 2.09 -8.32
CA ILE A 33 6.94 2.47 -9.32
C ILE A 33 7.88 1.30 -9.64
N GLU A 34 8.31 0.54 -8.62
CA GLU A 34 9.16 -0.64 -8.82
C GLU A 34 8.42 -1.73 -9.62
N ASN A 35 7.14 -1.98 -9.33
CA ASN A 35 6.31 -2.92 -10.08
C ASN A 35 6.11 -2.48 -11.54
N LEU A 36 5.74 -1.22 -11.76
CA LEU A 36 5.60 -0.67 -13.11
C LEU A 36 6.91 -0.69 -13.87
N ALA A 37 8.03 -0.36 -13.23
CA ALA A 37 9.35 -0.44 -13.85
C ALA A 37 9.68 -1.85 -14.31
N SER A 38 9.42 -2.89 -13.51
CA SER A 38 9.58 -4.30 -13.93
C SER A 38 8.80 -4.59 -15.22
N ARG A 39 7.50 -4.30 -15.24
CA ARG A 39 6.62 -4.53 -16.41
C ARG A 39 7.06 -3.77 -17.66
N PHE A 40 7.55 -2.53 -17.47
CA PHE A 40 7.98 -1.70 -18.59
C PHE A 40 9.36 -2.09 -19.10
N VAL A 41 10.28 -2.55 -18.24
CA VAL A 41 11.58 -3.10 -18.67
C VAL A 41 11.39 -4.32 -19.55
N GLU A 42 10.50 -5.24 -19.16
CA GLU A 42 10.16 -6.43 -19.95
C GLU A 42 9.64 -6.05 -21.34
N LYS A 43 8.77 -5.03 -21.42
CA LYS A 43 8.12 -4.63 -22.66
C LYS A 43 8.96 -3.72 -23.57
N PHE A 44 9.78 -2.85 -22.99
CA PHE A 44 10.45 -1.75 -23.72
C PHE A 44 11.98 -1.75 -23.60
N GLY A 45 12.57 -2.69 -22.85
CA GLY A 45 14.02 -2.79 -22.68
C GLY A 45 14.62 -1.51 -22.09
N ASP A 46 15.67 -0.96 -22.71
CA ASP A 46 16.40 0.19 -22.20
C ASP A 46 15.62 1.52 -22.26
N ASP A 47 14.59 1.63 -23.11
CA ASP A 47 13.76 2.85 -23.25
C ASP A 47 12.57 2.90 -22.26
N TYR A 48 12.51 1.93 -21.34
CA TYR A 48 11.37 1.78 -20.42
C TYR A 48 11.09 3.03 -19.57
N ALA A 49 12.13 3.78 -19.19
CA ALA A 49 12.00 4.90 -18.26
C ALA A 49 11.19 6.06 -18.85
N ALA A 50 11.42 6.41 -20.12
CA ALA A 50 10.68 7.45 -20.82
C ALA A 50 9.22 7.03 -21.02
N LYS A 51 8.99 5.76 -21.40
CA LYS A 51 7.65 5.18 -21.54
C LYS A 51 6.88 5.11 -20.24
N LEU A 52 7.56 4.79 -19.14
CA LEU A 52 6.96 4.79 -17.81
C LEU A 52 6.55 6.20 -17.37
N GLN A 53 7.39 7.20 -17.64
CA GLN A 53 7.06 8.60 -17.37
C GLN A 53 5.83 9.04 -18.18
N GLU A 54 5.81 8.76 -19.49
CA GLU A 54 4.66 9.04 -20.36
C GLU A 54 3.38 8.37 -19.84
N PHE A 55 3.46 7.10 -19.42
CA PHE A 55 2.35 6.35 -18.85
C PHE A 55 1.82 6.99 -17.56
N ILE A 56 2.70 7.30 -16.60
CA ILE A 56 2.29 7.90 -15.33
C ILE A 56 1.69 9.28 -15.58
N SER A 57 2.34 10.15 -16.37
CA SER A 57 1.80 11.47 -16.69
C SER A 57 0.46 11.43 -17.43
N LYS A 58 0.19 10.35 -18.16
CA LYS A 58 -1.08 10.17 -18.88
C LYS A 58 -2.22 9.72 -17.96
N TYR A 59 -1.95 8.85 -16.99
CA TYR A 59 -3.01 8.18 -16.22
C TYR A 59 -3.09 8.60 -14.75
N TYR A 60 -2.03 9.16 -14.17
CA TYR A 60 -2.05 9.68 -12.81
C TYR A 60 -2.54 11.12 -12.78
N TYR A 61 -3.52 11.39 -11.93
CA TYR A 61 -4.11 12.71 -11.73
C TYR A 61 -4.02 13.09 -10.27
N GLU A 62 -3.87 14.37 -9.96
CA GLU A 62 -3.90 14.82 -8.57
C GLU A 62 -5.35 15.03 -8.07
N ALA A 63 -5.55 14.96 -6.75
CA ALA A 63 -6.86 15.20 -6.13
C ALA A 63 -7.55 16.52 -6.58
N ARG A 64 -6.77 17.57 -6.88
CA ARG A 64 -7.28 18.86 -7.37
C ARG A 64 -7.90 18.80 -8.76
N GLU A 65 -7.59 17.77 -9.54
CA GLU A 65 -8.09 17.57 -10.91
C GLU A 65 -9.41 16.77 -10.94
N ARG A 66 -9.94 16.37 -9.77
CA ARG A 66 -11.15 15.56 -9.62
C ARG A 66 -12.31 16.02 -10.51
N GLU A 67 -12.70 17.30 -10.43
CA GLU A 67 -13.86 17.81 -11.18
C GLU A 67 -13.67 17.75 -12.70
N LYS A 68 -12.43 17.93 -13.17
CA LYS A 68 -12.10 17.77 -14.58
C LYS A 68 -12.26 16.31 -15.01
N ILE A 69 -11.77 15.37 -14.22
CA ILE A 69 -11.89 13.93 -14.49
C ILE A 69 -13.34 13.48 -14.50
N LEU A 70 -14.16 13.94 -13.56
CA LEU A 70 -15.59 13.64 -13.57
C LEU A 70 -16.29 14.25 -14.78
N SER A 71 -15.92 15.48 -15.19
CA SER A 71 -16.43 16.10 -16.41
C SER A 71 -16.08 15.29 -17.66
N ASP A 72 -14.84 14.82 -17.76
CA ASP A 72 -14.37 14.01 -18.90
C ASP A 72 -15.05 12.63 -18.89
N LEU A 73 -15.19 11.99 -17.72
CA LEU A 73 -15.92 10.73 -17.57
C LEU A 73 -17.39 10.86 -18.03
N MET A 74 -18.06 11.97 -17.70
CA MET A 74 -19.43 12.22 -18.17
C MET A 74 -19.52 12.50 -19.67
N LYS A 75 -18.47 13.06 -20.29
CA LYS A 75 -18.46 13.38 -21.72
C LYS A 75 -18.12 12.19 -22.60
N PHE A 76 -17.21 11.33 -22.12
CA PHE A 76 -16.63 10.24 -22.90
C PHE A 76 -17.11 8.86 -22.44
N ASP A 77 -17.99 8.81 -21.44
CA ASP A 77 -18.55 7.63 -20.76
C ASP A 77 -17.54 6.67 -20.11
N LYS A 78 -16.24 6.85 -20.39
CA LYS A 78 -15.16 5.99 -19.93
C LYS A 78 -13.88 6.79 -19.73
N ILE A 79 -13.18 6.53 -18.64
CA ILE A 79 -11.81 7.01 -18.42
C ILE A 79 -10.99 5.95 -17.70
N THR A 80 -9.68 5.91 -17.96
CA THR A 80 -8.75 5.04 -17.24
C THR A 80 -7.76 5.91 -16.49
N ILE A 81 -7.52 5.61 -15.21
CA ILE A 81 -6.67 6.41 -14.31
C ILE A 81 -5.85 5.51 -13.39
N ILE A 82 -4.81 6.05 -12.77
CA ILE A 82 -4.09 5.43 -11.66
C ILE A 82 -4.68 5.95 -10.36
N ASP A 83 -5.22 5.06 -9.53
CA ASP A 83 -5.73 5.39 -8.20
C ASP A 83 -5.57 4.20 -7.24
N GLU A 84 -5.73 4.46 -5.96
CA GLU A 84 -5.87 3.46 -4.91
C GLU A 84 -7.35 3.17 -4.70
N VAL A 85 -7.74 1.92 -4.92
CA VAL A 85 -9.12 1.45 -4.76
C VAL A 85 -9.25 0.66 -3.47
N ARG A 86 -10.26 0.99 -2.68
CA ARG A 86 -10.70 0.22 -1.52
C ARG A 86 -12.16 -0.12 -1.64
N VAL A 87 -12.55 -1.33 -1.26
CA VAL A 87 -13.93 -1.79 -1.31
C VAL A 87 -14.45 -2.08 0.09
N GLU A 88 -15.68 -1.67 0.36
CA GLU A 88 -16.42 -1.98 1.58
C GLU A 88 -17.67 -2.79 1.24
N THR A 89 -17.96 -3.81 2.05
CA THR A 89 -19.18 -4.61 1.91
C THR A 89 -20.33 -3.96 2.69
N ASP A 90 -21.44 -3.68 2.01
CA ASP A 90 -22.69 -3.25 2.61
C ASP A 90 -23.65 -4.43 2.68
N ILE A 91 -23.59 -5.16 3.80
CA ILE A 91 -24.38 -6.37 4.03
C ILE A 91 -25.88 -6.09 4.01
N TYR A 92 -26.32 -4.91 4.47
CA TYR A 92 -27.75 -4.59 4.55
C TYR A 92 -28.35 -4.30 3.17
N LYS A 93 -27.53 -3.80 2.24
CA LYS A 93 -27.92 -3.56 0.85
C LYS A 93 -27.45 -4.66 -0.09
N GLU A 94 -26.82 -5.71 0.44
CA GLU A 94 -26.26 -6.83 -0.32
C GLU A 94 -25.39 -6.35 -1.50
N THR A 95 -24.54 -5.34 -1.27
CA THR A 95 -23.73 -4.71 -2.31
C THR A 95 -22.33 -4.37 -1.83
N TYR A 96 -21.47 -3.98 -2.77
CA TYR A 96 -20.11 -3.52 -2.52
C TYR A 96 -19.97 -2.07 -2.94
N ARG A 97 -19.22 -1.31 -2.14
CA ARG A 97 -18.97 0.10 -2.37
C ARG A 97 -17.48 0.33 -2.53
N ALA A 98 -17.08 0.72 -3.73
CA ALA A 98 -15.70 1.06 -4.01
C ALA A 98 -15.43 2.54 -3.74
N HIS A 99 -14.21 2.82 -3.31
CA HIS A 99 -13.72 4.15 -2.97
C HIS A 99 -12.37 4.34 -3.66
N LEU A 100 -12.22 5.46 -4.36
CA LEU A 100 -10.96 5.92 -4.94
C LEU A 100 -10.34 6.95 -3.99
N GLU A 101 -9.20 6.61 -3.40
CA GLU A 101 -8.62 7.41 -2.32
C GLU A 101 -7.98 8.71 -2.83
N ASN A 102 -7.29 8.69 -3.98
CA ASN A 102 -6.61 9.87 -4.51
C ASN A 102 -7.59 10.85 -5.17
N LEU A 103 -8.55 10.38 -5.96
CA LEU A 103 -9.64 11.22 -6.46
C LEU A 103 -10.68 11.59 -5.38
N THR A 104 -10.60 10.99 -4.18
CA THR A 104 -11.58 11.17 -3.08
C THR A 104 -13.02 10.84 -3.49
N LEU A 105 -13.19 9.89 -4.41
CA LEU A 105 -14.49 9.45 -4.89
C LEU A 105 -14.98 8.30 -4.01
N ARG A 106 -16.21 8.41 -3.48
CA ARG A 106 -16.77 7.45 -2.52
C ARG A 106 -18.00 6.78 -3.11
N ASP A 107 -18.32 5.60 -2.59
CA ASP A 107 -19.56 4.88 -2.88
C ASP A 107 -19.76 4.58 -4.39
N CYS A 108 -18.68 4.31 -5.11
CA CYS A 108 -18.72 3.85 -6.51
C CYS A 108 -19.21 2.39 -6.58
N MET A 109 -19.81 2.05 -7.72
CA MET A 109 -20.11 0.66 -8.07
C MET A 109 -18.84 -0.04 -8.55
N ILE A 110 -18.80 -1.36 -8.41
CA ILE A 110 -17.69 -2.20 -8.85
C ILE A 110 -18.23 -3.56 -9.31
N ASP A 111 -17.68 -4.08 -10.40
CA ASP A 111 -18.04 -5.42 -10.88
C ASP A 111 -17.55 -6.52 -9.90
N LEU A 112 -18.39 -7.51 -9.64
CA LEU A 112 -18.11 -8.59 -8.69
C LEU A 112 -16.89 -9.42 -9.08
N GLU A 113 -16.69 -9.67 -10.37
CA GLU A 113 -15.54 -10.41 -10.91
C GLU A 113 -14.21 -9.76 -10.48
N ILE A 114 -14.16 -8.42 -10.46
CA ILE A 114 -12.98 -7.69 -10.01
C ILE A 114 -12.70 -7.96 -8.54
N ILE A 115 -13.74 -8.03 -7.70
CA ILE A 115 -13.57 -8.29 -6.26
C ILE A 115 -13.08 -9.72 -6.03
N GLU A 116 -13.64 -10.70 -6.76
CA GLU A 116 -13.28 -12.11 -6.68
C GLU A 116 -11.83 -12.36 -7.13
N GLU A 117 -11.36 -11.67 -8.17
CA GLU A 117 -9.97 -11.76 -8.64
C GLU A 117 -8.99 -11.08 -7.66
N HIS A 118 -9.48 -10.12 -6.88
CA HIS A 118 -8.65 -9.16 -6.16
C HIS A 118 -9.12 -8.90 -4.72
N GLU A 119 -9.11 -9.95 -3.90
CA GLU A 119 -9.57 -9.93 -2.50
C GLU A 119 -8.96 -8.81 -1.63
N ASN A 120 -7.71 -8.41 -1.91
CA ASN A 120 -7.03 -7.35 -1.18
C ASN A 120 -7.71 -5.96 -1.32
N LEU A 121 -8.60 -5.77 -2.30
CA LEU A 121 -9.47 -4.59 -2.38
C LEU A 121 -10.36 -4.45 -1.14
N LEU A 122 -10.81 -5.56 -0.55
CA LEU A 122 -11.68 -5.61 0.63
C LEU A 122 -10.91 -5.48 1.95
N ILE A 123 -9.63 -5.85 1.96
CA ILE A 123 -8.82 -5.91 3.19
C ILE A 123 -8.10 -4.59 3.41
N THR A 124 -7.14 -4.27 2.52
CA THR A 124 -6.29 -3.09 2.67
C THR A 124 -6.52 -2.03 1.62
N GLY A 125 -7.12 -2.38 0.48
CA GLY A 125 -7.10 -1.58 -0.73
C GLY A 125 -5.84 -1.84 -1.57
N MET A 126 -5.86 -1.40 -2.82
CA MET A 126 -4.76 -1.60 -3.77
C MET A 126 -4.61 -0.44 -4.74
N TRP A 127 -3.37 -0.10 -5.05
CA TRP A 127 -3.05 0.76 -6.19
C TRP A 127 -3.14 -0.02 -7.49
N GLY A 128 -3.72 0.60 -8.51
CA GLY A 128 -3.82 -0.01 -9.83
C GLY A 128 -4.23 0.97 -10.92
N LEU A 129 -4.28 0.44 -12.14
CA LEU A 129 -4.91 1.11 -13.27
C LEU A 129 -6.40 0.79 -13.22
N VAL A 130 -7.23 1.81 -12.99
CA VAL A 130 -8.67 1.70 -12.80
C VAL A 130 -9.37 2.23 -14.04
N THR A 131 -10.26 1.45 -14.61
CA THR A 131 -11.15 1.93 -15.67
C THR A 131 -12.52 2.26 -15.08
N LEU A 132 -12.89 3.52 -15.14
CA LEU A 132 -14.17 4.04 -14.70
C LEU A 132 -15.12 4.20 -15.89
N LYS A 133 -16.39 3.89 -15.66
CA LYS A 133 -17.49 4.20 -16.58
C LYS A 133 -18.53 5.07 -15.91
N TYR A 134 -19.04 6.06 -16.63
CA TYR A 134 -20.23 6.78 -16.19
C TYR A 134 -21.45 5.86 -16.37
N ALA A 135 -22.17 5.61 -15.29
CA ALA A 135 -23.12 4.51 -15.21
C ALA A 135 -24.43 4.93 -14.51
N ILE A 136 -24.96 6.09 -14.89
CA ILE A 136 -26.18 6.67 -14.30
C ILE A 136 -27.43 5.81 -14.52
N ASP A 137 -27.45 5.01 -15.59
CA ASP A 137 -28.63 4.21 -15.95
C ASP A 137 -28.80 2.96 -15.08
N ILE A 138 -27.70 2.44 -14.54
CA ILE A 138 -27.68 1.21 -13.73
C ILE A 138 -27.49 1.47 -12.24
N VAL A 139 -27.28 2.73 -11.83
CA VAL A 139 -27.11 3.08 -10.42
C VAL A 139 -28.39 2.75 -9.65
N PRO A 140 -28.31 2.02 -8.53
CA PRO A 140 -29.48 1.75 -7.69
C PRO A 140 -30.10 3.06 -7.21
N LYS A 141 -31.43 3.16 -7.22
CA LYS A 141 -32.19 4.34 -6.80
C LYS A 141 -33.07 4.04 -5.59
N ASP A 142 -33.28 5.04 -4.75
CA ASP A 142 -34.28 4.98 -3.68
C ASP A 142 -35.72 5.12 -4.24
N ARG A 143 -36.71 5.14 -3.34
CA ARG A 143 -38.13 5.27 -3.70
C ARG A 143 -38.46 6.60 -4.37
N ASP A 144 -37.66 7.63 -4.10
CA ASP A 144 -37.82 8.99 -4.62
C ASP A 144 -37.01 9.18 -5.92
N GLY A 145 -36.31 8.15 -6.40
CA GLY A 145 -35.51 8.17 -7.61
C GLY A 145 -34.09 8.71 -7.44
N ASN A 146 -33.65 8.98 -6.19
CA ASN A 146 -32.29 9.46 -5.94
C ASN A 146 -31.30 8.30 -6.01
N PRO A 147 -30.11 8.51 -6.60
CA PRO A 147 -29.09 7.47 -6.65
C PRO A 147 -28.57 7.15 -5.24
N LEU A 148 -28.53 5.87 -4.91
CA LEU A 148 -28.03 5.33 -3.64
C LEU A 148 -26.50 5.24 -3.57
N MET A 149 -25.84 5.42 -4.71
CA MET A 149 -24.41 5.28 -4.94
C MET A 149 -23.95 6.36 -5.92
N THR A 150 -22.64 6.57 -5.99
CA THR A 150 -22.06 7.42 -7.03
C THR A 150 -22.24 6.73 -8.39
N PRO A 151 -22.73 7.42 -9.44
CA PRO A 151 -23.01 6.86 -10.76
C PRO A 151 -21.73 6.61 -11.58
N VAL A 152 -20.74 5.97 -10.94
CA VAL A 152 -19.45 5.59 -11.50
C VAL A 152 -19.25 4.12 -11.21
N LEU A 153 -19.02 3.34 -12.26
CA LEU A 153 -18.71 1.92 -12.20
C LEU A 153 -17.20 1.72 -12.43
N ILE A 154 -16.55 1.00 -11.53
CA ILE A 154 -15.23 0.41 -11.78
C ILE A 154 -15.46 -0.83 -12.65
N ALA A 155 -15.13 -0.70 -13.92
CA ALA A 155 -15.41 -1.71 -14.95
C ALA A 155 -14.19 -2.58 -15.31
N ASP A 156 -13.00 -2.20 -14.85
CA ASP A 156 -11.76 -2.97 -14.98
C ASP A 156 -10.73 -2.43 -13.97
N PHE A 157 -9.89 -3.30 -13.43
CA PHE A 157 -8.87 -2.95 -12.46
C PHE A 157 -7.62 -3.82 -12.65
N GLN A 158 -6.49 -3.17 -12.88
CA GLN A 158 -5.20 -3.85 -13.01
C GLN A 158 -4.29 -3.45 -11.83
N PRO A 159 -4.07 -4.33 -10.82
CA PRO A 159 -3.25 -3.99 -9.67
C PRO A 159 -1.78 -3.78 -10.02
N PHE A 160 -1.13 -2.85 -9.31
CA PHE A 160 0.32 -2.58 -9.35
C PHE A 160 1.05 -3.27 -8.21
N GLN A 161 0.80 -4.57 -8.08
CA GLN A 161 1.46 -5.41 -7.10
C GLN A 161 2.12 -6.60 -7.80
N CYS A 162 3.11 -7.18 -7.14
CA CYS A 162 3.61 -8.49 -7.55
C CYS A 162 2.51 -9.51 -7.26
N SER A 163 2.03 -10.17 -8.30
CA SER A 163 1.07 -11.27 -8.22
C SER A 163 1.67 -12.56 -7.65
N PHE A 164 2.95 -12.54 -7.26
CA PHE A 164 3.74 -13.72 -6.95
C PHE A 164 4.04 -13.83 -5.45
N THR A 165 3.46 -14.85 -4.82
CA THR A 165 3.58 -15.17 -3.38
C THR A 165 4.22 -16.54 -3.13
N ASP A 166 4.97 -17.10 -4.08
CA ASP A 166 5.68 -18.36 -3.85
C ASP A 166 7.02 -18.14 -3.11
N VAL A 167 6.99 -18.41 -1.80
CA VAL A 167 8.18 -18.38 -0.94
C VAL A 167 9.20 -19.46 -1.32
N GLY A 168 8.76 -20.56 -1.96
CA GLY A 168 9.59 -21.66 -2.43
C GLY A 168 10.68 -21.18 -3.39
N LEU A 169 10.31 -20.35 -4.38
CA LEU A 169 11.26 -19.75 -5.32
C LEU A 169 12.37 -18.97 -4.63
N PHE A 170 12.04 -18.19 -3.59
CA PHE A 170 13.06 -17.44 -2.84
C PHE A 170 13.97 -18.35 -2.00
N ARG A 171 13.46 -19.51 -1.54
CA ARG A 171 14.27 -20.51 -0.84
C ARG A 171 15.27 -21.17 -1.78
N GLU A 172 14.83 -21.57 -2.97
CA GLU A 172 15.71 -22.17 -3.99
C GLU A 172 16.75 -21.15 -4.47
N ALA A 173 16.32 -19.93 -4.79
CA ALA A 173 17.21 -18.86 -5.21
C ALA A 173 18.27 -18.53 -4.15
N ARG A 174 17.96 -18.67 -2.85
CA ARG A 174 18.92 -18.43 -1.77
C ARG A 174 20.12 -19.37 -1.83
N ASP A 175 19.94 -20.61 -2.27
CA ASP A 175 21.02 -21.60 -2.35
C ASP A 175 22.10 -21.22 -3.37
N GLU A 176 21.76 -20.36 -4.32
CA GLU A 176 22.73 -19.78 -5.28
C GLU A 176 23.64 -18.72 -4.63
N PHE A 177 23.34 -18.23 -3.42
CA PHE A 177 24.10 -17.17 -2.75
C PHE A 177 24.83 -17.66 -1.50
N THR A 178 26.05 -17.13 -1.30
CA THR A 178 26.69 -17.24 0.02
C THR A 178 25.91 -16.42 1.06
N PHE A 179 26.14 -16.68 2.35
CA PHE A 179 25.49 -15.91 3.42
C PHE A 179 25.71 -14.39 3.30
N ASP A 180 26.95 -13.97 3.01
CA ASP A 180 27.28 -12.53 2.90
C ASP A 180 26.68 -11.91 1.64
N GLU A 181 26.66 -12.63 0.51
CA GLU A 181 25.94 -12.19 -0.69
C GLU A 181 24.44 -12.05 -0.42
N TRP A 182 23.83 -13.03 0.27
CA TRP A 182 22.41 -12.97 0.61
C TRP A 182 22.07 -11.78 1.50
N LEU A 183 22.96 -11.47 2.47
CA LEU A 183 22.83 -10.29 3.30
C LEU A 183 22.85 -9.01 2.43
N ASP A 184 23.72 -8.95 1.43
CA ASP A 184 23.78 -7.84 0.49
C ASP A 184 22.56 -7.75 -0.42
N VAL A 185 21.98 -8.89 -0.84
CA VAL A 185 20.71 -8.96 -1.58
C VAL A 185 19.57 -8.34 -0.76
N LEU A 186 19.43 -8.74 0.51
CA LEU A 186 18.39 -8.21 1.39
C LEU A 186 18.53 -6.71 1.62
N ILE A 187 19.74 -6.23 1.87
CA ILE A 187 20.02 -4.79 2.07
C ILE A 187 19.74 -4.00 0.78
N SER A 188 20.12 -4.53 -0.38
CA SER A 188 19.79 -3.94 -1.67
C SER A 188 18.29 -3.89 -1.92
N THR A 189 17.55 -4.90 -1.44
CA THR A 189 16.09 -4.98 -1.53
C THR A 189 15.41 -3.87 -0.72
N LEU A 190 16.00 -3.46 0.40
CA LEU A 190 15.56 -2.28 1.16
C LEU A 190 15.89 -0.94 0.48
N GLY A 191 16.56 -0.98 -0.68
CA GLY A 191 17.01 0.19 -1.42
C GLY A 191 18.23 0.87 -0.80
N LEU A 192 19.01 0.13 0.00
CA LEU A 192 20.24 0.60 0.61
C LEU A 192 21.46 0.04 -0.14
N ASN A 193 22.58 0.77 -0.13
CA ASN A 193 23.82 0.29 -0.73
C ASN A 193 24.56 -0.64 0.26
N PRO A 194 24.67 -1.96 0.02
CA PRO A 194 25.32 -2.87 0.97
C PRO A 194 26.81 -2.60 1.18
N LYS A 195 27.48 -1.91 0.24
CA LYS A 195 28.93 -1.65 0.31
C LYS A 195 29.32 -0.63 1.38
N VAL A 196 28.39 0.19 1.86
CA VAL A 196 28.68 1.21 2.89
C VAL A 196 28.45 0.71 4.32
N TYR A 197 28.04 -0.55 4.47
CA TYR A 197 27.73 -1.14 5.77
C TYR A 197 28.62 -2.36 6.05
N ASP A 198 29.07 -2.47 7.29
CA ASP A 198 29.66 -3.71 7.79
C ASP A 198 28.58 -4.76 8.09
N ARG A 199 28.99 -6.00 8.39
CA ARG A 199 28.07 -7.11 8.67
C ARG A 199 27.14 -6.83 9.85
N ARG A 200 27.63 -6.20 10.92
CA ARG A 200 26.84 -5.89 12.11
C ARG A 200 25.77 -4.84 11.78
N GLN A 201 26.15 -3.79 11.06
CA GLN A 201 25.24 -2.73 10.62
C GLN A 201 24.15 -3.29 9.71
N LYS A 202 24.48 -4.19 8.78
CA LYS A 202 23.48 -4.87 7.93
C LYS A 202 22.48 -5.66 8.77
N LEU A 203 22.94 -6.46 9.74
CA LEU A 203 22.05 -7.22 10.62
C LEU A 203 21.14 -6.30 11.43
N VAL A 204 21.66 -5.19 11.98
CA VAL A 204 20.87 -4.18 12.71
C VAL A 204 19.83 -3.52 11.80
N LEU A 205 20.16 -3.24 10.54
CA LEU A 205 19.19 -2.70 9.59
C LEU A 205 18.07 -3.70 9.29
N LEU A 206 18.39 -4.99 9.19
CA LEU A 206 17.40 -6.05 8.95
C LEU A 206 16.49 -6.30 10.15
N THR A 207 16.88 -6.00 11.39
CA THR A 207 15.97 -6.15 12.54
C THR A 207 14.75 -5.22 12.44
N ARG A 208 14.82 -4.15 11.65
CA ARG A 208 13.66 -3.29 11.32
C ARG A 208 12.57 -4.03 10.52
N LEU A 209 12.85 -5.20 9.96
CA LEU A 209 11.86 -6.03 9.28
C LEU A 209 11.08 -6.95 10.23
N ILE A 210 11.54 -7.14 11.47
CA ILE A 210 10.91 -8.05 12.44
C ILE A 210 9.40 -7.76 12.60
N PRO A 211 8.96 -6.49 12.76
CA PRO A 211 7.52 -6.17 12.83
C PRO A 211 6.68 -6.57 11.62
N LEU A 212 7.31 -6.81 10.47
CA LEU A 212 6.63 -7.19 9.22
C LEU A 212 6.60 -8.71 9.00
N VAL A 213 7.39 -9.48 9.73
CA VAL A 213 7.51 -10.94 9.53
C VAL A 213 7.16 -11.75 10.77
N GLU A 214 7.20 -11.14 11.95
CA GLU A 214 6.83 -11.77 13.22
C GLU A 214 5.61 -11.08 13.83
N ARG A 215 4.57 -11.88 14.11
CA ARG A 215 3.32 -11.41 14.73
C ARG A 215 3.56 -10.89 16.15
N ASN A 216 2.85 -9.83 16.50
CA ASN A 216 2.89 -9.20 17.82
C ASN A 216 4.31 -8.91 18.34
N SER A 217 5.20 -8.49 17.44
CA SER A 217 6.55 -8.05 17.82
C SER A 217 6.57 -6.55 18.06
N ASN A 218 7.28 -6.14 19.11
CA ASN A 218 7.33 -4.75 19.56
C ASN A 218 8.77 -4.24 19.50
N LEU A 219 9.00 -3.18 18.72
CA LEU A 219 10.33 -2.62 18.49
C LEU A 219 10.33 -1.11 18.76
N ILE A 220 11.35 -0.64 19.49
CA ILE A 220 11.61 0.78 19.70
C ILE A 220 12.98 1.11 19.13
N GLU A 221 13.04 2.08 18.23
CA GLU A 221 14.28 2.55 17.63
C GLU A 221 14.60 3.99 18.08
N PHE A 222 15.75 4.14 18.73
CA PHE A 222 16.31 5.45 19.06
C PHE A 222 17.44 5.79 18.08
N GLY A 223 17.43 7.01 17.55
CA GLY A 223 18.56 7.47 16.74
C GLY A 223 18.46 8.94 16.34
N PRO A 224 19.55 9.54 15.85
CA PRO A 224 19.60 10.92 15.37
C PRO A 224 18.55 11.23 14.29
N ARG A 225 18.24 12.51 14.07
CA ARG A 225 17.36 12.91 12.96
C ARG A 225 17.97 12.50 11.61
N ALA A 226 17.10 12.30 10.60
CA ALA A 226 17.48 11.98 9.22
C ALA A 226 18.24 10.65 8.98
N THR A 227 18.11 9.66 9.87
CA THR A 227 18.73 8.32 9.70
C THR A 227 17.88 7.32 8.91
N GLY A 228 16.81 7.78 8.24
CA GLY A 228 15.94 6.92 7.44
C GLY A 228 15.12 5.89 8.23
N LYS A 229 14.85 6.12 9.53
CA LYS A 229 14.08 5.18 10.39
C LYS A 229 12.72 4.81 9.78
N THR A 230 12.01 5.83 9.32
CA THR A 230 10.66 5.70 8.74
C THR A 230 10.70 5.32 7.26
N TYR A 231 11.87 5.43 6.61
CA TYR A 231 12.02 5.21 5.17
C TYR A 231 11.65 3.78 4.79
N LEU A 232 12.07 2.79 5.57
CA LEU A 232 11.78 1.38 5.29
C LEU A 232 10.28 1.13 5.27
N TYR A 233 9.57 1.50 6.35
CA TYR A 233 8.13 1.25 6.48
C TYR A 233 7.31 2.01 5.44
N ARG A 234 7.73 3.23 5.07
CA ARG A 234 7.03 4.03 4.06
C ARG A 234 7.13 3.45 2.66
N ASN A 235 8.23 2.77 2.33
CA ASN A 235 8.57 2.44 0.95
C ASN A 235 8.57 0.94 0.64
N SER A 236 8.62 0.07 1.65
CA SER A 236 8.78 -1.37 1.43
C SER A 236 7.46 -2.13 1.40
N THR A 237 6.40 -1.60 1.99
CA THR A 237 5.11 -2.29 2.08
C THR A 237 3.95 -1.30 2.24
N TYR A 238 2.83 -1.63 1.60
CA TYR A 238 1.56 -0.91 1.73
C TYR A 238 0.78 -1.30 3.01
N TYR A 239 1.15 -2.43 3.63
CA TYR A 239 0.48 -2.98 4.80
C TYR A 239 0.90 -2.32 6.12
N THR A 240 1.55 -1.14 6.05
CA THR A 240 1.95 -0.39 7.25
C THR A 240 1.14 0.88 7.42
N ARG A 241 0.95 1.29 8.68
CA ARG A 241 0.42 2.62 9.01
C ARG A 241 1.43 3.41 9.80
N ILE A 242 1.79 4.59 9.30
CA ILE A 242 2.70 5.52 9.97
C ILE A 242 1.90 6.70 10.51
N PHE A 243 2.02 6.93 11.82
CA PHE A 243 1.59 8.16 12.48
C PHE A 243 2.82 9.00 12.79
N ALA A 244 2.95 10.19 12.19
CA ALA A 244 4.10 11.08 12.37
C ALA A 244 3.77 12.34 13.21
N GLY A 245 2.74 12.25 14.04
CA GLY A 245 2.22 13.35 14.85
C GLY A 245 0.70 13.45 14.83
N GLY A 246 0.16 14.38 15.63
CA GLY A 246 -1.28 14.64 15.72
C GLY A 246 -1.96 13.88 16.85
N ASN A 247 -3.30 13.96 16.87
CA ASN A 247 -4.13 13.35 17.90
C ASN A 247 -4.60 11.96 17.44
N ILE A 248 -4.12 10.92 18.11
CA ILE A 248 -4.55 9.54 17.84
C ILE A 248 -5.60 9.15 18.87
N SER A 249 -6.75 8.68 18.38
CA SER A 249 -7.81 8.19 19.23
C SER A 249 -7.78 6.67 19.34
N PRO A 250 -8.24 6.12 20.47
CA PRO A 250 -8.38 4.68 20.59
C PRO A 250 -9.30 4.07 19.51
N ALA A 251 -10.21 4.86 18.92
CA ALA A 251 -11.06 4.41 17.80
C ALA A 251 -10.31 4.28 16.47
N VAL A 252 -9.31 5.13 16.24
CA VAL A 252 -8.44 5.06 15.05
C VAL A 252 -7.53 3.83 15.12
N LEU A 253 -6.97 3.52 16.29
CA LEU A 253 -6.02 2.41 16.41
C LEU A 253 -6.68 1.04 16.52
N PHE A 254 -7.76 0.90 17.30
CA PHE A 254 -8.29 -0.42 17.66
C PHE A 254 -9.62 -0.74 16.99
N TYR A 255 -10.65 0.08 17.21
CA TYR A 255 -11.99 -0.17 16.69
C TYR A 255 -12.86 1.08 16.78
N ASN A 256 -13.49 1.45 15.67
CA ASN A 256 -14.44 2.54 15.61
C ASN A 256 -15.87 2.03 15.87
N ILE A 257 -16.39 2.32 17.06
CA ILE A 257 -17.73 1.86 17.48
C ILE A 257 -18.84 2.48 16.60
N ALA A 258 -18.72 3.76 16.24
CA ALA A 258 -19.74 4.47 15.47
C ALA A 258 -19.88 3.92 14.05
N ARG A 259 -18.75 3.53 13.43
CA ARG A 259 -18.71 2.94 12.08
C ARG A 259 -18.72 1.42 12.08
N ARG A 260 -18.55 0.78 13.24
CA ARG A 260 -18.34 -0.67 13.41
C ARG A 260 -17.20 -1.21 12.54
N THR A 261 -16.08 -0.50 12.51
CA THR A 261 -14.91 -0.86 11.70
C THR A 261 -13.67 -1.08 12.55
N LEU A 262 -12.81 -2.03 12.13
CA LEU A 262 -11.49 -2.24 12.72
C LEU A 262 -10.63 -0.98 12.59
N GLY A 263 -9.85 -0.70 13.62
CA GLY A 263 -8.79 0.32 13.58
C GLY A 263 -7.53 -0.22 12.92
N GLU A 264 -6.53 0.65 12.76
CA GLU A 264 -5.31 0.36 12.01
C GLU A 264 -4.55 -0.87 12.51
N ILE A 265 -4.55 -1.15 13.82
CA ILE A 265 -3.90 -2.35 14.40
C ILE A 265 -4.54 -3.66 13.90
N GLY A 266 -5.85 -3.65 13.64
CA GLY A 266 -6.57 -4.84 13.20
C GLY A 266 -6.47 -5.12 11.69
N VAL A 267 -5.92 -4.17 10.90
CA VAL A 267 -5.93 -4.24 9.42
C VAL A 267 -4.52 -4.15 8.83
N LYS A 268 -3.55 -3.63 9.58
CA LYS A 268 -2.17 -3.40 9.11
C LYS A 268 -1.21 -4.38 9.76
N ASP A 269 -0.21 -4.82 9.00
CA ASP A 269 0.85 -5.71 9.48
C ASP A 269 1.72 -5.04 10.55
N ALA A 270 1.98 -3.74 10.40
CA ALA A 270 2.65 -2.95 11.42
C ALA A 270 2.12 -1.51 11.52
N VAL A 271 2.00 -1.05 12.77
CA VAL A 271 1.66 0.34 13.10
C VAL A 271 2.90 1.02 13.69
N ILE A 272 3.33 2.11 13.06
CA ILE A 272 4.55 2.83 13.40
C ILE A 272 4.17 4.20 13.96
N PHE A 273 4.64 4.48 15.17
CA PHE A 273 4.58 5.79 15.79
C PHE A 273 5.90 6.52 15.57
N ASP A 274 5.97 7.31 14.49
CA ASP A 274 7.12 8.16 14.20
C ASP A 274 7.02 9.48 14.97
N GLU A 275 8.16 9.99 15.41
CA GLU A 275 8.26 11.16 16.28
C GLU A 275 7.27 11.10 17.47
N ILE A 276 7.29 10.00 18.25
CA ILE A 276 6.34 9.74 19.36
C ILE A 276 6.13 10.93 20.30
N SER A 277 7.12 11.79 20.49
CA SER A 277 7.03 13.01 21.30
C SER A 277 6.03 14.05 20.76
N LYS A 278 5.67 14.00 19.48
CA LYS A 278 4.69 14.87 18.81
C LYS A 278 3.31 14.22 18.71
N ILE A 279 3.17 12.96 19.12
CA ILE A 279 1.91 12.25 19.12
C ILE A 279 1.20 12.51 20.44
N LYS A 280 -0.08 12.85 20.35
CA LYS A 280 -0.96 13.01 21.50
C LYS A 280 -2.06 11.97 21.45
N PHE A 281 -2.25 11.26 22.55
CA PHE A 281 -3.39 10.36 22.68
C PHE A 281 -4.57 11.13 23.26
N SER A 282 -5.73 11.05 22.61
CA SER A 282 -6.94 11.75 23.08
C SER A 282 -7.44 11.23 24.44
N ASN A 283 -7.23 9.95 24.74
CA ASN A 283 -7.42 9.35 26.05
C ASN A 283 -6.16 8.54 26.43
N PRO A 284 -5.13 9.19 27.03
CA PRO A 284 -3.83 8.56 27.27
C PRO A 284 -3.92 7.33 28.17
N HIS A 285 -4.72 7.37 29.25
CA HIS A 285 -4.82 6.24 30.19
C HIS A 285 -5.46 5.02 29.54
N GLU A 286 -6.57 5.19 28.82
CA GLU A 286 -7.20 4.10 28.08
C GLU A 286 -6.27 3.56 26.99
N MET A 287 -5.60 4.46 26.26
CA MET A 287 -4.69 4.07 25.18
C MET A 287 -3.52 3.23 25.70
N VAL A 288 -2.85 3.70 26.75
CA VAL A 288 -1.70 3.01 27.34
C VAL A 288 -2.12 1.66 27.91
N GLY A 289 -3.29 1.57 28.56
CA GLY A 289 -3.84 0.30 29.04
C GLY A 289 -4.05 -0.69 27.90
N LYS A 290 -4.71 -0.28 26.82
CA LYS A 290 -4.99 -1.12 25.65
C LYS A 290 -3.74 -1.54 24.89
N LEU A 291 -2.81 -0.61 24.68
CA LEU A 291 -1.53 -0.93 24.04
C LEU A 291 -0.73 -1.91 24.89
N LYS A 292 -0.67 -1.73 26.21
CA LYS A 292 0.04 -2.67 27.10
C LYS A 292 -0.53 -4.08 26.99
N ASP A 293 -1.84 -4.21 27.06
CA ASP A 293 -2.54 -5.50 26.97
C ASP A 293 -2.33 -6.16 25.60
N TYR A 294 -2.46 -5.38 24.52
CA TYR A 294 -2.20 -5.85 23.16
C TYR A 294 -0.76 -6.28 22.93
N MET A 295 0.22 -5.47 23.38
CA MET A 295 1.64 -5.78 23.20
C MET A 295 2.07 -7.04 23.94
N GLU A 296 1.37 -7.41 25.03
CA GLU A 296 1.64 -8.62 25.80
C GLU A 296 0.91 -9.85 25.23
N SER A 297 -0.39 -9.72 24.96
CA SER A 297 -1.26 -10.85 24.59
C SER A 297 -1.46 -11.04 23.08
N GLY A 298 -1.24 -9.99 22.28
CA GLY A 298 -1.62 -9.91 20.87
C GLY A 298 -3.13 -9.71 20.66
N GLN A 299 -3.89 -9.49 21.73
CA GLN A 299 -5.34 -9.35 21.71
C GLN A 299 -5.76 -7.99 22.28
N TYR A 300 -6.91 -7.47 21.85
CA TYR A 300 -7.46 -6.25 22.43
C TYR A 300 -8.99 -6.32 22.48
N GLU A 301 -9.56 -5.84 23.58
CA GLU A 301 -11.01 -5.67 23.70
C GLU A 301 -11.41 -4.23 23.37
N ARG A 302 -12.16 -4.08 22.28
CA ARG A 302 -12.83 -2.82 21.97
C ARG A 302 -14.03 -3.02 21.04
N GLY A 303 -15.21 -3.01 21.63
CA GLY A 303 -16.51 -3.08 20.94
C GLY A 303 -17.62 -3.23 21.98
N PRO A 304 -18.89 -3.00 21.64
CA PRO A 304 -19.97 -3.49 22.48
C PRO A 304 -19.83 -5.02 22.58
N LYS A 305 -20.05 -5.56 23.79
CA LYS A 305 -20.26 -7.01 23.96
C LYS A 305 -21.45 -7.47 23.12
#